data_AF-A0A497RV21-F1
#
_entry.id   AF-A0A497RV21-F1
#
_cell.length_a   1.000
_cell.length_b   1.000
_cell.length_c   1.000
_cell.angle_alpha   90.00
_cell.angle_beta   90.00
_cell.angle_gamma   90.00
#
_symmetry.space_group_name_H-M   'P 1'
#
loop_
_entity.id
_entity.type
_entity.pdbx_description
1 polymer ?
#
loop_
_entity_poly.entity_id
_entity_poly.type
_entity_poly.pdbx_seq_one_letter_code
_entity_poly.pdbx_strand_id
1 'polypeptide(L)'
;MVVLEEMWGYLHMWVMPDIALAAAFILSFIAVFTLRNYAGKDYEAKGVRYVYLGLGLGGVGWLVLSLLQVYLVKLPVLLIVLYEKGVPAQEAVNIFVTYMMIFPATRAVSMFTATGLIAYGVSVIIMRRR
;
A
#
# COMPACT_ATOMS: atom_id res chain seq x y z
N MET A 1 -27.36 -1.95 -16.26
CA MET A 1 -26.69 -0.67 -15.97
C MET A 1 -26.68 -0.36 -14.48
N VAL A 2 -27.82 -0.47 -13.77
CA VAL A 2 -27.92 -0.20 -12.31
C VAL A 2 -26.94 -1.03 -11.45
N VAL A 3 -26.82 -2.34 -11.69
CA VAL A 3 -25.91 -3.23 -10.93
C VAL A 3 -24.44 -2.81 -11.05
N LEU A 4 -24.03 -2.32 -12.22
CA LEU A 4 -22.65 -1.90 -12.47
C LEU A 4 -22.32 -0.61 -11.74
N GLU A 5 -23.22 0.37 -11.71
CA GLU A 5 -23.03 1.63 -10.96
C GLU A 5 -22.98 1.39 -9.45
N GLU A 6 -23.83 0.52 -8.91
CA GLU A 6 -23.80 0.15 -7.50
C GLU A 6 -22.46 -0.52 -7.12
N MET A 7 -21.96 -1.44 -7.95
CA MET A 7 -20.66 -2.09 -7.73
C MET A 7 -19.51 -1.09 -7.67
N TRP A 8 -19.50 -0.06 -8.54
CA TRP A 8 -18.47 0.98 -8.48
C TRP A 8 -18.53 1.77 -7.17
N GLY A 9 -19.73 2.14 -6.70
CA GLY A 9 -19.92 2.81 -5.42
C GLY A 9 -19.34 2.01 -4.24
N TYR A 10 -19.59 0.70 -4.21
CA TYR A 10 -19.01 -0.21 -3.21
C TYR A 10 -17.49 -0.28 -3.29
N LEU A 11 -16.91 -0.40 -4.50
CA LEU A 11 -15.46 -0.43 -4.68
C LEU A 11 -14.80 0.87 -4.20
N HIS A 12 -15.40 2.03 -4.48
CA HIS A 12 -14.91 3.32 -4.01
C HIS A 12 -14.92 3.42 -2.47
N MET A 13 -16.02 3.05 -1.82
CA MET A 13 -16.09 3.06 -0.36
C MET A 13 -15.06 2.12 0.28
N TRP A 14 -14.81 0.96 -0.36
CA TRP A 14 -13.88 -0.04 0.14
C TRP A 14 -12.42 0.41 0.07
N VAL A 15 -12.03 1.19 -0.95
CA VAL A 15 -10.64 1.65 -1.13
C VAL A 15 -10.32 2.92 -0.34
N MET A 16 -11.32 3.70 0.09
CA MET A 16 -11.10 4.99 0.77
C MET A 16 -10.21 4.90 2.02
N PRO A 17 -10.39 3.93 2.94
CA PRO A 17 -9.51 3.80 4.10
C PRO A 17 -8.04 3.57 3.71
N ASP A 18 -7.83 2.77 2.67
CA ASP A 18 -6.49 2.48 2.15
C ASP A 18 -5.85 3.71 1.49
N ILE A 19 -6.64 4.52 0.78
CA ILE A 19 -6.17 5.79 0.20
C ILE A 19 -5.78 6.76 1.31
N ALA A 20 -6.58 6.88 2.37
CA ALA A 20 -6.27 7.75 3.51
C ALA A 20 -4.95 7.32 4.19
N LEU A 21 -4.72 6.03 4.35
CA LEU A 21 -3.48 5.50 4.91
C LEU A 21 -2.28 5.76 4.00
N ALA A 22 -2.41 5.49 2.69
CA ALA A 22 -1.38 5.82 1.72
C ALA A 22 -1.05 7.33 1.69
N ALA A 23 -2.07 8.19 1.80
CA ALA A 23 -1.90 9.63 1.86
C ALA A 23 -1.08 10.06 3.08
N ALA A 24 -1.28 9.45 4.25
CA ALA A 24 -0.48 9.74 5.44
C ALA A 24 1.02 9.42 5.23
N PHE A 25 1.32 8.31 4.57
CA PHE A 25 2.71 7.96 4.19
C PHE A 25 3.27 8.93 3.15
N ILE A 26 2.48 9.32 2.14
CA ILE A 26 2.90 10.27 1.10
C ILE A 26 3.18 11.65 1.71
N LEU A 27 2.32 12.13 2.62
CA LEU A 27 2.55 13.38 3.33
C LEU A 27 3.85 13.33 4.14
N SER A 28 4.07 12.23 4.87
CA SER A 28 5.31 12.00 5.61
C SER A 28 6.54 11.98 4.67
N PHE A 29 6.40 11.34 3.51
CA PHE A 29 7.44 11.29 2.48
C PHE A 29 7.79 12.69 1.95
N ILE A 30 6.78 13.51 1.63
CA ILE A 30 6.97 14.89 1.17
C ILE A 30 7.65 15.73 2.26
N ALA A 31 7.26 15.57 3.52
CA ALA A 31 7.88 16.28 4.63
C ALA A 31 9.38 15.93 4.77
N VAL A 32 9.73 14.65 4.76
CA VAL A 32 11.14 14.19 4.82
C VAL A 32 11.94 14.65 3.60
N PHE A 33 11.33 14.59 2.40
CA PHE A 33 11.96 15.09 1.17
C PHE A 33 12.25 16.59 1.24
N THR A 34 11.30 17.37 1.74
CA THR A 34 11.44 18.82 1.90
C THR A 34 12.55 19.13 2.89
N LEU A 35 12.54 18.49 4.07
CA LEU A 35 13.61 18.65 5.07
C LEU A 35 14.99 18.32 4.51
N ARG A 36 15.11 17.23 3.74
CA ARG A 36 16.37 16.87 3.07
C ARG A 36 16.87 17.97 2.12
N ASN A 37 15.98 18.58 1.35
CA ASN A 37 16.37 19.62 0.39
C ASN A 37 16.78 20.92 1.09
N TYR A 38 16.16 21.27 2.22
CA TYR A 38 16.51 22.46 2.99
C TYR A 38 17.75 22.29 3.87
N ALA A 39 18.02 21.10 4.39
CA ALA A 39 19.11 20.87 5.35
C ALA A 39 20.51 20.73 4.71
N GLY A 40 20.64 20.87 3.39
CA GLY A 40 21.91 20.80 2.67
C GLY A 40 22.47 19.38 2.50
N LYS A 41 23.48 19.23 1.61
CA LYS A 41 24.06 17.93 1.20
C LYS A 41 24.70 17.12 2.32
N ASP A 42 24.94 17.73 3.49
CA ASP A 42 25.62 17.11 4.64
C ASP A 42 24.69 16.36 5.59
N TYR A 43 23.37 16.41 5.37
CA TYR A 43 22.40 15.66 6.17
C TYR A 43 22.44 14.17 5.80
N GLU A 44 23.37 13.42 6.41
CA GLU A 44 23.46 11.95 6.47
C GLU A 44 22.75 11.22 5.32
N ALA A 45 23.22 11.53 4.10
CA ALA A 45 22.50 11.21 2.86
C ALA A 45 22.15 9.72 2.72
N LYS A 46 22.89 8.84 3.40
CA LYS A 46 22.58 7.40 3.48
C LYS A 46 21.37 7.10 4.36
N GLY A 47 21.32 7.59 5.60
CA GLY A 47 20.22 7.29 6.53
C GLY A 47 18.88 7.88 6.08
N VAL A 48 18.88 9.13 5.62
CA VAL A 48 17.68 9.80 5.08
C VAL A 48 17.14 9.07 3.85
N ARG A 49 18.01 8.49 3.01
CA ARG A 49 17.60 7.69 1.86
C ARG A 49 16.79 6.47 2.26
N TYR A 50 17.17 5.77 3.34
CA TYR A 50 16.42 4.60 3.82
C TYR A 50 15.05 4.99 4.38
N VAL A 51 14.97 6.09 5.14
CA VAL A 51 13.68 6.64 5.60
C VAL A 51 12.79 7.00 4.43
N TYR A 52 13.33 7.69 3.42
CA TYR A 52 12.62 8.05 2.21
C TYR A 52 12.11 6.83 1.43
N LEU A 53 12.95 5.81 1.24
CA LEU A 53 12.56 4.56 0.58
C LEU A 53 11.46 3.83 1.36
N GLY A 54 11.57 3.76 2.68
CA GLY A 54 10.55 3.11 3.51
C GLY A 54 9.21 3.84 3.45
N LEU A 55 9.21 5.17 3.53
CA LEU A 55 7.99 5.98 3.38
C LEU A 55 7.38 5.88 1.97
N GLY A 56 8.23 5.86 0.93
CA GLY A 56 7.78 5.68 -0.45
C GLY A 56 7.15 4.32 -0.68
N LEU A 57 7.75 3.26 -0.14
CA LEU A 57 7.22 1.90 -0.20
C LEU A 57 5.93 1.77 0.62
N GLY A 58 5.85 2.41 1.79
CA GLY A 58 4.63 2.46 2.61
C GLY A 58 3.49 3.29 1.99
N GLY A 59 3.80 4.33 1.22
CA GLY A 59 2.80 5.18 0.56
C GLY A 59 2.40 4.66 -0.81
N VAL A 60 3.33 4.69 -1.76
CA VAL A 60 3.09 4.31 -3.15
C VAL A 60 2.82 2.80 -3.25
N GLY A 61 3.60 1.98 -2.53
CA GLY A 61 3.38 0.53 -2.53
C GLY A 61 2.01 0.16 -1.98
N TRP A 62 1.58 0.77 -0.88
CA TRP A 62 0.24 0.55 -0.33
C TRP A 62 -0.85 0.99 -1.31
N LEU A 63 -0.72 2.19 -1.87
CA LEU A 63 -1.69 2.72 -2.84
C LEU A 63 -1.85 1.80 -4.04
N VAL A 64 -0.73 1.37 -4.65
CA VAL A 64 -0.76 0.47 -5.81
C VAL A 64 -1.41 -0.86 -5.47
N LEU A 65 -1.06 -1.47 -4.33
CA LEU A 65 -1.66 -2.74 -3.90
C LEU A 65 -3.16 -2.60 -3.66
N SER A 66 -3.61 -1.50 -3.04
CA SER A 66 -5.02 -1.23 -2.80
C SER A 66 -5.82 -1.02 -4.09
N LEU A 67 -5.25 -0.27 -5.05
CA LEU A 67 -5.88 -0.09 -6.36
C LEU A 67 -5.95 -1.41 -7.15
N LEU A 68 -4.90 -2.23 -7.11
CA LEU A 68 -4.91 -3.56 -7.73
C LEU A 68 -5.97 -4.47 -7.10
N GLN A 69 -6.03 -4.51 -5.77
CA GLN A 69 -7.01 -5.33 -5.05
C GLN A 69 -8.45 -4.96 -5.39
N VAL A 70 -8.75 -3.66 -5.43
CA VAL A 70 -10.11 -3.16 -5.56
C VAL A 70 -10.53 -3.03 -7.02
N TYR A 71 -9.70 -2.48 -7.90
CA TYR A 71 -10.14 -2.19 -9.28
C TYR A 71 -9.75 -3.26 -10.29
N LEU A 72 -8.60 -3.91 -10.11
CA LEU A 72 -8.16 -4.96 -11.02
C LEU A 72 -8.73 -6.33 -10.63
N VAL A 73 -8.53 -6.73 -9.37
CA VAL A 73 -9.03 -8.01 -8.85
C VAL A 73 -10.50 -7.92 -8.44
N LYS A 74 -11.00 -6.72 -8.13
CA LYS A 74 -12.38 -6.52 -7.66
C LYS A 74 -12.69 -7.36 -6.43
N LEU A 75 -11.73 -7.54 -5.54
CA LEU A 75 -11.83 -8.45 -4.39
C LEU A 75 -13.14 -8.29 -3.58
N PRO A 76 -13.63 -7.06 -3.29
CA PRO A 76 -14.88 -6.87 -2.53
C PRO A 76 -16.13 -7.48 -3.19
N VAL A 77 -16.12 -7.63 -4.51
CA VAL A 77 -17.24 -8.14 -5.31
C VAL A 77 -16.85 -9.35 -6.15
N LEU A 78 -15.68 -9.94 -5.91
CA LEU A 78 -15.08 -10.95 -6.77
C LEU A 78 -15.96 -12.21 -6.87
N LEU A 79 -16.59 -12.63 -5.77
CA LEU A 79 -17.50 -13.77 -5.79
C LEU A 79 -18.70 -13.54 -6.71
N ILE A 80 -19.26 -12.33 -6.74
CA ILE A 80 -20.37 -11.96 -7.63
C ILE A 80 -19.89 -12.04 -9.09
N VAL A 81 -18.73 -11.45 -9.38
CA VAL A 81 -18.13 -11.47 -10.72
C VAL A 81 -17.84 -12.89 -11.21
N LEU A 82 -17.37 -13.78 -10.32
CA LEU A 82 -17.10 -15.18 -10.67
C LEU A 82 -18.38 -15.97 -10.89
N TYR A 83 -19.41 -15.73 -10.07
CA TYR A 83 -20.74 -16.32 -10.24
C TYR A 83 -21.37 -15.93 -11.58
N GLU A 84 -21.33 -14.65 -11.95
CA GLU A 84 -21.84 -14.18 -13.25
C GLU A 84 -21.10 -14.79 -14.45
N LYS A 85 -19.83 -15.17 -14.26
CA LYS A 85 -19.03 -15.87 -15.28
C LYS A 85 -19.29 -17.38 -15.35
N GLY A 86 -20.20 -17.90 -14.53
CA GLY A 86 -20.52 -19.33 -14.48
C GLY A 86 -19.42 -20.19 -13.86
N VAL A 87 -18.52 -19.60 -13.07
CA VAL A 87 -17.46 -20.35 -12.38
C VAL A 87 -18.10 -21.25 -11.31
N PRO A 88 -17.72 -22.54 -11.21
CA PRO A 88 -18.23 -23.42 -10.17
C PRO A 88 -17.99 -22.84 -8.77
N ALA A 89 -18.97 -22.96 -7.88
CA ALA A 89 -18.92 -22.33 -6.55
C ALA A 89 -17.65 -22.68 -5.76
N GLN A 90 -17.23 -23.96 -5.80
CA GLN A 90 -16.02 -24.41 -5.12
C GLN A 90 -14.75 -23.72 -5.67
N GLU A 91 -14.65 -23.59 -6.99
CA GLU A 91 -13.53 -22.94 -7.64
C GLU A 91 -13.54 -21.43 -7.37
N ALA A 92 -14.71 -20.79 -7.40
CA ALA A 92 -14.86 -19.38 -7.08
C ALA A 92 -14.42 -19.05 -5.64
N VAL A 93 -14.79 -19.89 -4.67
CA VAL A 93 -14.35 -19.77 -3.27
C VAL A 93 -12.83 -19.93 -3.16
N ASN A 94 -12.24 -20.93 -3.83
CA ASN A 94 -10.78 -21.13 -3.81
C ASN A 94 -10.03 -19.91 -4.34
N ILE A 95 -10.50 -19.33 -5.46
CA ILE A 95 -9.93 -18.10 -6.04
C ILE A 95 -10.05 -16.93 -5.05
N PHE A 96 -11.24 -16.71 -4.49
CA PHE A 96 -11.49 -15.63 -3.54
C PHE A 96 -10.60 -15.73 -2.29
N VAL A 97 -10.52 -16.93 -1.69
CA VAL A 97 -9.69 -17.19 -0.50
C VAL A 97 -8.21 -16.97 -0.81
N THR A 98 -7.76 -17.39 -1.99
CA THR A 98 -6.37 -17.19 -2.42
C THR A 98 -6.00 -15.71 -2.44
N TYR A 99 -6.82 -14.85 -3.06
CA TYR A 99 -6.58 -13.41 -3.06
C TYR A 99 -6.72 -12.78 -1.66
N MET A 100 -7.67 -13.26 -0.85
CA MET A 100 -7.81 -12.86 0.56
C MET A 100 -6.59 -13.22 1.42
N MET A 101 -5.77 -14.19 1.01
CA MET A 101 -4.49 -14.48 1.68
C MET A 101 -3.34 -13.67 1.08
N ILE A 102 -3.24 -13.60 -0.24
CA ILE A 102 -2.13 -12.94 -0.94
C ILE A 102 -2.07 -11.46 -0.58
N PHE A 103 -3.17 -10.71 -0.68
CA PHE A 103 -3.13 -9.27 -0.47
C PHE A 103 -2.71 -8.86 0.96
N PRO A 104 -3.30 -9.42 2.04
CA PRO A 104 -2.84 -9.13 3.39
C PRO A 104 -1.40 -9.57 3.64
N ALA A 105 -0.97 -10.72 3.13
CA ALA A 105 0.40 -11.19 3.28
C ALA A 105 1.40 -10.24 2.59
N THR A 106 1.12 -9.83 1.35
CA THR A 106 1.94 -8.86 0.61
C THR A 106 1.97 -7.50 1.32
N ARG A 107 0.82 -7.03 1.84
CA ARG A 107 0.74 -5.79 2.63
C ARG A 107 1.59 -5.87 3.90
N ALA A 108 1.53 -6.98 4.62
CA ALA A 108 2.33 -7.19 5.84
C ALA A 108 3.83 -7.18 5.54
N VAL A 109 4.28 -7.89 4.51
CA VAL A 109 5.69 -7.89 4.07
C VAL A 109 6.13 -6.49 3.64
N SER A 110 5.29 -5.78 2.89
CA SER A 110 5.55 -4.40 2.48
C SER A 110 5.70 -3.47 3.68
N MET A 111 4.79 -3.56 4.66
CA MET A 111 4.86 -2.77 5.90
C MET A 111 6.08 -3.10 6.75
N PHE A 112 6.42 -4.38 6.89
CA PHE A 112 7.62 -4.80 7.62
C PHE A 112 8.89 -4.26 6.96
N THR A 113 8.95 -4.32 5.62
CA THR A 113 10.08 -3.77 4.86
C THR A 113 10.14 -2.25 4.98
N ALA A 114 9.01 -1.55 4.83
CA ALA A 114 8.93 -0.10 4.95
C ALA A 114 9.37 0.39 6.34
N THR A 115 8.82 -0.20 7.40
CA THR A 115 9.16 0.15 8.78
C THR A 115 10.61 -0.21 9.12
N GLY A 116 11.11 -1.35 8.65
CA GLY A 116 12.52 -1.74 8.79
C GLY A 116 13.48 -0.75 8.12
N LEU A 117 13.16 -0.29 6.90
CA LEU A 117 13.94 0.74 6.20
C LEU A 117 13.93 2.07 6.97
N ILE A 118 12.77 2.49 7.50
CA ILE A 118 12.66 3.69 8.32
C ILE A 118 13.50 3.56 9.59
N ALA A 119 13.35 2.47 10.34
CA ALA A 119 14.09 2.23 11.57
C ALA A 119 15.61 2.20 11.33
N TYR A 120 16.06 1.52 10.26
CA TYR A 120 17.46 1.49 9.87
C TYR A 120 17.97 2.88 9.44
N GLY A 121 17.18 3.64 8.68
CA GLY A 121 17.54 4.99 8.29
C GLY A 121 17.72 5.91 9.50
N VAL A 122 16.81 5.84 10.47
CA VAL A 122 16.88 6.58 11.74
C VAL A 122 18.09 6.15 12.57
N SER A 123 18.39 4.85 12.66
CA SER A 123 19.55 4.38 13.44
C SER A 123 20.88 4.86 12.84
N VAL A 124 21.02 4.81 11.52
CA VAL A 124 22.18 5.36 10.80
C VAL A 124 22.34 6.87 11.05
N ILE A 125 21.21 7.59 11.10
CA ILE A 125 21.19 9.03 11.40
C ILE A 125 21.67 9.30 12.83
N ILE A 126 21.16 8.56 13.81
CA ILE A 126 21.50 8.78 15.22
C ILE A 126 22.96 8.39 15.50
N MET A 127 23.44 7.28 14.94
CA MET A 127 24.79 6.77 15.22
C MET A 127 25.91 7.61 14.60
N ARG A 128 25.68 8.29 13.47
CA ARG A 128 26.69 9.16 12.84
C ARG A 128 26.82 10.54 13.50
N ARG A 129 25.84 10.96 14.29
CA ARG A 129 25.90 12.19 15.10
C ARG A 129 26.73 12.04 16.39
N ARG A 130 27.07 10.82 16.80
CA ARG A 130 27.97 10.54 17.94
C ARG A 130 29.40 10.43 17.45
#